data_AF-A0A522KCD0-F1
#
_entry.id   AF-A0A522KCD0-F1
#
_cell.length_a   1.000
_cell.length_b   1.000
_cell.length_c   1.000
_cell.angle_alpha   90.00
_cell.angle_beta   90.00
_cell.angle_gamma   90.00
#
_symmetry.space_group_name_H-M   'P 1'
#
loop_
_entity.id
_entity.type
_entity.pdbx_description
1 polymer ?
#
loop_
_entity_poly.entity_id
_entity_poly.type
_entity_poly.pdbx_seq_one_letter_code
_entity_poly.pdbx_strand_id
1 'polypeptide(L)'
;MHYRLRENISCCDVDGHLIFLDIAQDRYFKLTGALEKAMRRFLVHENVAPALMGSLATAQILVETSDPAAHATTANIQLPTCSAIEQPAATSNRRLSAAIVVEVMATVWWVRHQLKTRALKTILETAGAYRDRKTGTHEIAASTDPEDNLLRANEQFARARRYVPIEPICLLDSLSLLRFLSRRG
;
A
#
# COMPACT_ATOMS: atom_id res chain seq x y z
N MET A 1 -3.40 0.30 -31.89
CA MET A 1 -4.21 -0.07 -30.72
C MET A 1 -3.30 -0.03 -29.52
N HIS A 2 -3.64 0.76 -28.51
CA HIS A 2 -2.86 0.87 -27.29
C HIS A 2 -3.56 0.09 -26.19
N TYR A 3 -2.78 -0.55 -25.34
CA TYR A 3 -3.28 -1.28 -24.18
C TYR A 3 -2.70 -0.66 -22.93
N ARG A 4 -3.48 -0.65 -21.86
CA ARG A 4 -3.03 -0.28 -20.52
C ARG A 4 -3.44 -1.35 -19.53
N LEU A 5 -2.72 -1.43 -18.41
CA LEU A 5 -3.14 -2.25 -17.29
C LEU A 5 -4.52 -1.80 -16.80
N ARG A 6 -5.41 -2.75 -16.52
CA ARG A 6 -6.73 -2.45 -15.98
C ARG A 6 -6.60 -1.67 -14.68
N GLU A 7 -7.46 -0.68 -14.51
CA GLU A 7 -7.57 0.06 -13.26
C GLU A 7 -7.87 -0.89 -12.09
N ASN A 8 -7.29 -0.64 -10.92
CA ASN A 8 -7.36 -1.51 -9.73
C ASN A 8 -6.57 -2.82 -9.82
N ILE A 9 -5.83 -3.07 -10.90
CA ILE A 9 -4.80 -4.12 -10.93
C ILE A 9 -3.43 -3.47 -10.72
N SER A 10 -2.67 -4.04 -9.80
CA SER A 10 -1.25 -3.74 -9.62
C SER A 10 -0.45 -5.03 -9.84
N CYS A 11 0.81 -4.91 -10.28
CA CYS A 11 1.69 -6.06 -10.42
C CYS A 11 3.08 -5.76 -9.85
N CYS A 12 3.70 -6.77 -9.26
CA CYS A 12 5.08 -6.73 -8.81
C CYS A 12 5.82 -8.02 -9.21
N ASP A 13 7.15 -7.92 -9.33
CA ASP A 13 8.02 -9.09 -9.45
C ASP A 13 8.42 -9.55 -8.05
N VAL A 14 8.18 -10.83 -7.75
CA VAL A 14 8.59 -11.49 -6.51
C VAL A 14 9.24 -12.81 -6.88
N ASP A 15 10.52 -12.98 -6.55
CA ASP A 15 11.32 -14.17 -6.84
C ASP A 15 11.25 -14.62 -8.32
N GLY A 16 11.20 -13.67 -9.26
CA GLY A 16 11.13 -13.96 -10.69
C GLY A 16 9.73 -14.32 -11.19
N HIS A 17 8.69 -14.10 -10.38
CA HIS A 17 7.30 -14.29 -10.75
C HIS A 17 6.52 -12.99 -10.71
N LEU A 18 5.73 -12.72 -11.75
CA LEU A 18 4.77 -11.62 -11.72
C LEU A 18 3.54 -12.00 -10.88
N ILE A 19 3.38 -11.30 -9.76
CA ILE A 19 2.20 -11.38 -8.90
C ILE A 19 1.30 -10.19 -9.20
N PHE A 20 0.03 -10.48 -9.47
CA PHE A 20 -1.01 -9.48 -9.71
C PHE A 20 -1.89 -9.38 -8.47
N LEU A 21 -2.15 -8.15 -8.05
CA LEU A 21 -3.13 -7.81 -7.03
C LEU A 21 -4.29 -7.08 -7.71
N ASP A 22 -5.48 -7.68 -7.65
CA ASP A 22 -6.72 -7.10 -8.13
C ASP A 22 -7.58 -6.70 -6.92
N ILE A 23 -7.51 -5.42 -6.55
CA ILE A 23 -8.23 -4.91 -5.39
C ILE A 23 -9.74 -4.76 -5.64
N ALA A 24 -10.17 -4.76 -6.90
CA ALA A 24 -11.60 -4.72 -7.23
C ALA A 24 -12.28 -6.08 -7.01
N GLN A 25 -11.52 -7.17 -7.14
CA GLN A 25 -12.01 -8.54 -6.94
C GLN A 25 -11.43 -9.23 -5.70
N ASP A 26 -10.73 -8.50 -4.83
CA ASP A 26 -10.08 -8.99 -3.61
C ASP A 26 -9.26 -10.28 -3.81
N ARG A 27 -8.49 -10.33 -4.91
CA ARG A 27 -7.70 -11.51 -5.25
C ARG A 27 -6.29 -11.17 -5.66
N TYR A 28 -5.39 -12.10 -5.39
CA TYR A 28 -4.08 -12.12 -6.02
C TYR A 28 -3.97 -13.34 -6.91
N PHE A 29 -3.25 -13.22 -8.02
CA PHE A 29 -3.03 -14.32 -8.95
C PHE A 29 -1.69 -14.16 -9.65
N LYS A 30 -1.23 -15.23 -10.29
CA LYS A 30 -0.07 -15.21 -11.16
C LYS A 30 -0.45 -15.62 -12.57
N LEU A 31 0.25 -15.05 -13.54
CA LEU A 31 0.22 -15.57 -14.91
C LEU A 31 1.19 -16.74 -15.01
N THR A 32 1.01 -17.58 -16.04
CA THR A 32 1.92 -18.71 -16.29
C THR A 32 2.33 -18.75 -17.77
N GLY A 33 3.53 -19.26 -18.02
CA GLY A 33 4.02 -19.57 -19.37
C GLY A 33 4.11 -18.35 -20.29
N ALA A 34 3.42 -18.45 -21.44
CA ALA A 34 3.50 -17.45 -22.50
C ALA A 34 2.88 -16.09 -22.10
N LEU A 35 1.82 -16.09 -21.28
CA LEU A 35 1.15 -14.87 -20.85
C LEU A 35 2.01 -14.05 -19.88
N GLU A 36 2.74 -14.72 -18.98
CA GLU A 36 3.66 -14.03 -18.08
C GLU A 36 4.80 -13.36 -18.87
N LYS A 37 5.40 -14.09 -19.82
CA LYS A 37 6.45 -13.55 -20.70
C LYS A 37 5.94 -12.37 -21.53
N ALA A 38 4.73 -12.47 -22.06
CA ALA A 38 4.09 -11.38 -22.79
C ALA A 38 3.91 -10.14 -21.90
N MET A 39 3.43 -10.34 -20.66
CA MET A 39 3.23 -9.24 -19.73
C MET A 39 4.54 -8.58 -19.30
N ARG A 40 5.62 -9.35 -19.10
CA ARG A 40 6.96 -8.80 -18.81
C ARG A 40 7.45 -7.88 -19.93
N ARG A 41 7.33 -8.33 -21.19
CA ARG A 41 7.69 -7.54 -22.37
C ARG A 41 6.84 -6.27 -22.47
N PHE A 42 5.54 -6.39 -22.21
CA PHE A 42 4.64 -5.24 -22.17
C PHE A 42 5.08 -4.19 -21.12
N LEU A 43 5.46 -4.60 -19.91
CA LEU A 43 5.90 -3.69 -18.84
C LEU A 43 7.18 -2.91 -19.18
N VAL A 44 8.10 -3.50 -19.96
CA VAL A 44 9.31 -2.83 -20.44
C VAL A 44 9.13 -2.11 -21.78
N HIS A 45 7.88 -1.95 -22.24
CA HIS A 45 7.52 -1.30 -23.50
C HIS A 45 8.09 -1.99 -24.75
N GLU A 46 8.34 -3.30 -24.68
CA GLU A 46 8.71 -4.12 -25.83
C GLU A 46 7.49 -4.56 -26.64
N ASN A 47 7.72 -4.90 -27.91
CA ASN A 47 6.65 -5.36 -28.79
C ASN A 47 6.19 -6.78 -28.42
N VAL A 48 4.87 -6.95 -28.32
CA VAL A 48 4.22 -8.21 -27.95
C VAL A 48 3.28 -8.65 -29.08
N ALA A 49 3.28 -9.94 -29.38
CA ALA A 49 2.42 -10.50 -30.43
C ALA A 49 0.93 -10.15 -30.19
N PRO A 50 0.20 -9.66 -31.21
CA PRO A 50 -1.20 -9.22 -31.04
C PRO A 50 -2.13 -10.28 -30.45
N ALA A 51 -1.93 -11.55 -30.77
CA ALA A 51 -2.73 -12.65 -30.22
C ALA A 51 -2.57 -12.81 -28.68
N LEU A 52 -1.35 -12.58 -28.16
CA LEU A 52 -1.07 -12.62 -26.72
C LEU A 52 -1.62 -11.37 -26.02
N MET A 53 -1.54 -10.20 -26.67
CA MET A 53 -2.19 -8.98 -26.17
C MET A 53 -3.72 -9.15 -26.10
N GLY A 54 -4.32 -9.73 -27.14
CA GLY A 54 -5.75 -10.07 -27.15
C GLY A 54 -6.11 -11.03 -26.01
N SER A 55 -5.29 -12.05 -25.76
CA SER A 55 -5.50 -13.00 -24.64
C SER A 55 -5.44 -12.32 -23.28
N LEU A 56 -4.49 -11.39 -23.06
CA LEU A 56 -4.40 -10.58 -21.84
C LEU A 56 -5.60 -9.63 -21.68
N ALA A 57 -6.13 -9.11 -22.79
CA ALA A 57 -7.34 -8.28 -22.80
C ALA A 57 -8.61 -9.12 -22.51
N THR A 58 -8.73 -10.31 -23.08
CA THR A 58 -9.82 -11.26 -22.78
C THR A 58 -9.80 -11.68 -21.31
N ALA A 59 -8.61 -11.86 -20.72
CA ALA A 59 -8.45 -12.10 -19.29
C ALA A 59 -8.75 -10.88 -18.41
N GLN A 60 -9.12 -9.75 -19.02
CA GLN A 60 -9.37 -8.45 -18.38
C GLN A 60 -8.19 -7.92 -17.56
N ILE A 61 -6.97 -8.30 -17.93
CA ILE A 61 -5.74 -7.78 -17.31
C ILE A 61 -5.34 -6.48 -18.00
N LEU A 62 -5.42 -6.47 -19.33
CA LEU A 62 -5.24 -5.28 -20.14
C LEU A 62 -6.58 -4.75 -20.64
N VAL A 63 -6.68 -3.44 -20.78
CA VAL A 63 -7.83 -2.77 -21.39
C VAL A 63 -7.34 -1.98 -22.58
N GLU A 64 -8.05 -2.09 -23.70
CA GLU A 64 -7.77 -1.28 -24.89
C GLU A 64 -8.07 0.19 -24.60
N THR A 65 -7.17 1.07 -25.01
CA THR A 65 -7.30 2.51 -24.85
C THR A 65 -7.05 3.19 -26.19
N SER A 66 -7.92 4.15 -26.51
CA SER A 66 -7.77 5.01 -27.68
C SER A 66 -6.77 6.15 -27.45
N ASP A 67 -6.40 6.37 -26.19
CA ASP A 67 -5.48 7.44 -25.79
C ASP A 67 -4.07 6.88 -25.51
N PRO A 68 -3.07 7.16 -26.37
CA PRO A 68 -1.67 6.79 -26.13
C PRO A 68 -1.03 7.56 -24.97
N ALA A 69 -1.61 8.68 -24.53
CA ALA A 69 -1.09 9.48 -23.41
C ALA A 69 -1.63 9.03 -22.05
N ALA A 70 -2.68 8.20 -22.01
CA ALA A 70 -3.23 7.63 -20.79
C ALA A 70 -2.42 6.43 -20.24
N HIS A 71 -1.09 6.51 -20.35
CA HIS A 71 -0.24 5.72 -19.47
C HIS A 71 -0.58 6.18 -18.06
N ALA A 72 -0.99 5.25 -17.19
CA ALA A 72 -1.31 5.58 -15.80
C ALA A 72 -0.13 6.39 -15.25
N THR A 73 -0.34 7.68 -14.99
CA THR A 73 0.70 8.59 -14.51
C THR A 73 1.32 7.92 -13.30
N THR A 74 2.54 7.40 -13.47
CA THR A 74 3.23 6.77 -12.36
C THR A 74 3.42 7.90 -11.37
N ALA A 75 2.76 7.82 -10.22
CA ALA A 75 2.89 8.85 -9.20
C ALA A 75 4.41 9.01 -8.95
N ASN A 76 4.91 10.23 -9.06
CA ASN A 76 6.30 10.53 -8.76
C ASN A 76 6.45 10.47 -7.24
N ILE A 77 6.60 9.25 -6.73
CA ILE A 77 6.81 8.97 -5.32
C ILE A 77 8.32 9.14 -5.09
N GLN A 78 8.69 10.02 -4.15
CA GLN A 78 10.07 10.12 -3.72
C GLN A 78 10.54 8.77 -3.19
N LEU A 79 11.72 8.34 -3.64
CA LEU A 79 12.31 7.09 -3.20
C LEU A 79 12.57 7.17 -1.67
N PRO A 80 12.06 6.23 -0.86
CA PRO A 80 12.35 6.20 0.56
C PRO A 80 13.85 6.09 0.81
N THR A 81 14.40 6.95 1.66
CA THR A 81 15.84 6.98 2.00
C THR A 81 16.20 6.08 3.17
N CYS A 82 15.23 5.74 4.02
CA CYS A 82 15.44 4.92 5.20
C CYS A 82 14.18 4.11 5.58
N SER A 83 14.37 3.04 6.36
CA SER A 83 13.28 2.23 6.92
C SER A 83 13.16 2.47 8.41
N ALA A 84 12.04 3.04 8.85
CA ALA A 84 11.76 3.30 10.27
C ALA A 84 11.69 2.02 11.13
N ILE A 85 11.47 0.85 10.51
CA ILE A 85 11.44 -0.45 11.19
C ILE A 85 12.86 -1.00 11.41
N GLU A 86 13.77 -0.72 10.48
CA GLU A 86 15.15 -1.21 10.52
C GLU A 86 16.09 -0.25 11.26
N GLN A 87 15.65 0.99 11.49
CA GLN A 87 16.41 1.93 12.30
C GLN A 87 16.57 1.40 13.73
N PRO A 88 17.78 1.53 14.30
CA PRO A 88 18.00 1.17 15.69
C PRO A 88 17.07 2.04 16.54
N ALA A 89 16.15 1.41 17.28
CA ALA A 89 15.26 2.12 18.17
C ALA A 89 16.10 3.05 19.03
N ALA A 90 15.85 4.35 18.95
CA ALA A 90 16.52 5.30 19.81
C ALA A 90 16.26 4.81 21.24
N THR A 91 17.30 4.47 21.98
CA THR A 91 17.22 3.94 23.35
C THR A 91 16.76 5.01 24.34
N SER A 92 15.85 5.90 23.93
CA SER A 92 15.14 6.79 24.82
C SER A 92 14.30 5.90 25.73
N ASN A 93 14.68 5.87 27.01
CA ASN A 93 14.06 5.11 28.08
C ASN A 93 12.66 5.66 28.44
N ARG A 94 11.95 6.23 27.46
CA ARG A 94 10.67 6.89 27.62
C ARG A 94 9.59 5.84 27.79
N ARG A 95 8.84 5.98 28.86
CA ARG A 95 7.73 5.09 29.20
C ARG A 95 6.65 5.19 28.11
N LEU A 96 6.19 4.05 27.64
CA LEU A 96 5.04 3.97 26.75
C LEU A 96 3.79 4.33 27.55
N SER A 97 3.05 5.36 27.12
CA SER A 97 1.80 5.74 27.78
C SER A 97 0.73 4.67 27.55
N ALA A 98 -0.04 4.35 28.59
CA ALA A 98 -1.19 3.45 28.49
C ALA A 98 -2.19 3.92 27.43
N ALA A 99 -2.33 5.24 27.23
CA ALA A 99 -3.20 5.81 26.21
C ALA A 99 -2.78 5.39 24.79
N ILE A 100 -1.47 5.31 24.51
CA ILE A 100 -0.96 4.84 23.21
C ILE A 100 -1.27 3.36 23.01
N VAL A 101 -1.11 2.53 24.05
CA VAL A 101 -1.43 1.11 23.97
C VAL A 101 -2.90 0.90 23.63
N VAL A 102 -3.80 1.62 24.33
CA VAL A 102 -5.24 1.57 24.09
C VAL A 102 -5.59 2.06 22.68
N GLU A 103 -4.97 3.14 22.21
CA GLU A 103 -5.18 3.66 20.85
C GLU A 103 -4.77 2.65 19.78
N VAL A 104 -3.59 2.04 19.92
CA VAL A 104 -3.09 1.03 18.98
C VAL A 104 -3.99 -0.21 18.99
N MET A 105 -4.39 -0.67 20.18
CA MET A 105 -5.32 -1.80 20.31
C MET A 105 -6.66 -1.52 19.62
N ALA A 106 -7.27 -0.37 19.89
CA ALA A 106 -8.53 0.04 19.27
C ALA A 106 -8.40 0.16 17.74
N THR A 107 -7.27 0.70 17.27
CA THR A 107 -6.98 0.86 15.84
C THR A 107 -6.84 -0.50 15.15
N VAL A 108 -6.05 -1.42 15.71
CA VAL A 108 -5.85 -2.77 15.16
C VAL A 108 -7.18 -3.54 15.14
N TRP A 109 -7.96 -3.46 16.22
CA TRP A 109 -9.25 -4.14 16.29
C TRP A 109 -10.24 -3.60 15.24
N TRP A 110 -10.31 -2.29 15.09
CA TRP A 110 -11.12 -1.62 14.08
C TRP A 110 -10.72 -2.00 12.66
N VAL A 111 -9.43 -1.95 12.32
CA VAL A 111 -8.92 -2.33 10.99
C VAL A 111 -9.19 -3.80 10.71
N ARG A 112 -8.98 -4.69 11.70
CA ARG A 112 -9.31 -6.11 11.57
C ARG A 112 -10.79 -6.34 11.29
N HIS A 113 -11.67 -5.61 11.96
CA HIS A 113 -13.10 -5.68 11.70
C HIS A 113 -13.44 -5.20 10.28
N GLN A 114 -12.83 -4.11 9.80
CA GLN A 114 -13.05 -3.65 8.43
C GLN A 114 -12.57 -4.66 7.39
N LEU A 115 -11.39 -5.23 7.56
CA LEU A 115 -10.85 -6.27 6.66
C LEU A 115 -11.73 -7.53 6.58
N LYS A 116 -12.55 -7.79 7.61
CA LYS A 116 -13.52 -8.90 7.61
C LYS A 116 -14.87 -8.56 6.99
N THR A 117 -15.20 -7.28 6.84
CA THR A 117 -16.57 -6.83 6.51
C THR A 117 -16.65 -5.98 5.26
N ARG A 118 -15.52 -5.54 4.69
CA ARG A 118 -15.46 -4.63 3.55
C ARG A 118 -14.42 -5.10 2.54
N ALA A 119 -14.64 -4.74 1.28
CA ALA A 119 -13.69 -4.99 0.20
C ALA A 119 -12.40 -4.17 0.39
N LEU A 120 -11.26 -4.71 -0.06
CA LEU A 120 -9.96 -4.07 0.11
C LEU A 120 -9.91 -2.70 -0.57
N LYS A 121 -10.52 -2.56 -1.75
CA LYS A 121 -10.63 -1.28 -2.46
C LYS A 121 -11.23 -0.19 -1.58
N THR A 122 -12.37 -0.44 -0.96
CA THR A 122 -13.04 0.54 -0.09
C THR A 122 -12.19 0.89 1.13
N ILE A 123 -11.46 -0.08 1.68
CA ILE A 123 -10.55 0.15 2.82
C ILE A 123 -9.41 1.07 2.41
N LEU A 124 -8.78 0.84 1.25
CA LEU A 124 -7.70 1.68 0.73
C LEU A 124 -8.18 3.10 0.41
N GLU A 125 -9.33 3.24 -0.25
CA GLU A 125 -9.95 4.55 -0.52
C GLU A 125 -10.25 5.32 0.77
N THR A 126 -10.84 4.64 1.76
CA THR A 126 -11.15 5.25 3.06
C THR A 126 -9.88 5.63 3.82
N ALA A 127 -8.82 4.81 3.73
CA ALA A 127 -7.54 5.10 4.37
C ALA A 127 -6.84 6.30 3.71
N GLY A 128 -6.86 6.39 2.37
CA GLY A 128 -6.34 7.54 1.62
C GLY A 128 -7.08 8.82 2.00
N ALA A 129 -8.41 8.83 1.90
CA ALA A 129 -9.22 9.99 2.29
C ALA A 129 -9.03 10.38 3.76
N TYR A 130 -8.85 9.40 4.65
CA TYR A 130 -8.57 9.66 6.06
C TYR A 130 -7.22 10.36 6.26
N ARG A 131 -6.18 9.87 5.57
CA ARG A 131 -4.83 10.46 5.59
C ARG A 131 -4.89 11.88 5.08
N ASP A 132 -5.40 12.10 3.86
CA ASP A 132 -5.39 13.40 3.20
C ASP A 132 -6.12 14.46 4.03
N ARG A 133 -7.24 14.09 4.69
CA ARG A 133 -7.94 14.98 5.63
C ARG A 133 -7.09 15.36 6.85
N LYS A 134 -6.28 14.44 7.37
CA LYS A 134 -5.52 14.67 8.61
C LYS A 134 -4.18 15.34 8.35
N THR A 135 -3.46 14.95 7.31
CA THR A 135 -2.19 15.56 6.90
C THR A 135 -2.39 16.98 6.39
N GLY A 136 -3.43 17.23 5.58
CA GLY A 136 -3.76 18.57 5.09
C GLY A 136 -4.19 19.57 6.18
N THR A 137 -4.55 19.10 7.38
CA THR A 137 -4.81 19.97 8.54
C THR A 137 -3.52 20.31 9.30
N HIS A 138 -2.49 19.47 9.21
CA HIS A 138 -1.25 19.58 9.98
C HIS A 138 -0.15 20.45 9.31
N GLU A 139 -0.19 20.63 7.98
CA GLU A 139 0.74 21.51 7.25
C GLU A 139 0.71 22.98 7.72
N ILE A 140 -0.38 23.42 8.36
CA ILE A 140 -0.56 24.82 8.80
C ILE A 140 0.10 25.08 10.18
N ALA A 141 0.49 24.05 10.94
CA ALA A 141 0.76 24.20 12.39
C ALA A 141 2.14 23.72 12.92
N ALA A 142 3.04 23.15 12.12
CA ALA A 142 4.24 22.49 12.68
C ALA A 142 5.56 23.24 12.42
N SER A 143 6.18 23.72 13.50
CA SER A 143 7.54 24.28 13.59
C SER A 143 8.55 23.30 14.22
N THR A 144 8.44 22.00 13.92
CA THR A 144 9.39 20.95 14.35
C THR A 144 9.56 19.94 13.23
N ASP A 145 10.75 19.37 13.10
CA ASP A 145 11.11 18.40 12.06
C ASP A 145 10.07 17.25 11.99
N PRO A 146 9.25 17.20 10.93
CA PRO A 146 8.12 16.28 10.83
C PRO A 146 8.57 14.81 10.73
N GLU A 147 9.76 14.56 10.19
CA GLU A 147 10.33 13.21 10.04
C GLU A 147 10.62 12.58 11.41
N ASP A 148 11.28 13.33 12.28
CA ASP A 148 11.60 12.96 13.66
C ASP A 148 10.35 12.57 14.46
N ASN A 149 9.24 13.28 14.24
CA ASN A 149 7.98 12.99 14.91
C ASN A 149 7.36 11.68 14.40
N LEU A 150 7.41 11.42 13.10
CA LEU A 150 6.93 10.18 12.49
C LEU A 150 7.76 8.98 12.94
N LEU A 151 9.09 9.11 13.03
CA LEU A 151 9.98 8.07 13.55
C LEU A 151 9.64 7.73 15.01
N ARG A 152 9.48 8.73 15.87
CA ARG A 152 9.06 8.53 17.27
C ARG A 152 7.68 7.88 17.37
N ALA A 153 6.74 8.27 16.51
CA ALA A 153 5.41 7.67 16.47
C ALA A 153 5.47 6.20 16.03
N ASN A 154 6.30 5.87 15.02
CA ASN A 154 6.52 4.49 14.58
C ASN A 154 7.06 3.60 15.72
N GLU A 155 8.06 4.08 16.47
CA GLU A 155 8.60 3.35 17.63
C GLU A 155 7.51 3.10 18.70
N GLN A 156 6.70 4.12 18.99
CA GLN A 156 5.58 3.99 19.92
C GLN A 156 4.56 2.94 19.46
N PHE A 157 4.22 2.94 18.17
CA PHE A 157 3.33 1.94 17.59
C PHE A 157 3.93 0.54 17.70
N ALA A 158 5.19 0.35 17.29
CA ALA A 158 5.87 -0.94 17.33
C ALA A 158 5.95 -1.52 18.75
N ARG A 159 6.21 -0.67 19.76
CA ARG A 159 6.21 -1.08 21.17
C ARG A 159 4.80 -1.41 21.68
N ALA A 160 3.82 -0.56 21.38
CA ALA A 160 2.43 -0.78 21.77
C ALA A 160 1.82 -2.03 21.14
N ARG A 161 2.19 -2.34 19.90
CA ARG A 161 1.68 -3.48 19.14
C ARG A 161 1.96 -4.82 19.81
N ARG A 162 3.05 -4.94 20.58
CA ARG A 162 3.42 -6.13 21.35
C ARG A 162 2.42 -6.46 22.47
N TYR A 163 1.62 -5.49 22.91
CA TYR A 163 0.58 -5.68 23.93
C TYR A 163 -0.80 -5.98 23.34
N VAL A 164 -0.95 -5.95 22.01
CA VAL A 164 -2.23 -6.22 21.35
C VAL A 164 -2.36 -7.73 21.10
N PRO A 165 -3.40 -8.40 21.64
CA PRO A 165 -3.57 -9.86 21.55
C PRO A 165 -4.15 -10.29 20.19
N ILE A 166 -3.53 -9.84 19.10
CA ILE A 166 -3.88 -10.17 17.72
C ILE A 166 -2.59 -10.48 17.00
N GLU A 167 -2.55 -11.62 16.30
CA GLU A 167 -1.39 -12.03 15.50
C GLU A 167 -0.95 -10.92 14.54
N PRO A 168 0.35 -10.55 14.49
CA PRO A 168 0.87 -9.62 13.50
C PRO A 168 0.72 -10.17 12.08
N ILE A 169 0.11 -9.37 11.21
CA ILE A 169 -0.10 -9.68 9.79
C ILE A 169 0.18 -8.39 9.04
N CYS A 170 1.04 -8.46 8.01
CA CYS A 170 1.55 -7.28 7.31
C CYS A 170 0.47 -6.30 6.86
N LEU A 171 -0.63 -6.78 6.28
CA LEU A 171 -1.74 -5.92 5.81
C LEU A 171 -2.47 -5.22 6.97
N LEU A 172 -2.73 -5.95 8.05
CA LEU A 172 -3.40 -5.41 9.23
C LEU A 172 -2.53 -4.34 9.89
N ASP A 173 -1.25 -4.65 10.08
CA ASP A 173 -0.31 -3.77 10.78
C ASP A 173 0.02 -2.54 9.94
N SER A 174 0.18 -2.66 8.61
CA SER A 174 0.43 -1.52 7.73
C SER A 174 -0.74 -0.52 7.69
N LEU A 175 -1.98 -1.01 7.59
CA LEU A 175 -3.18 -0.15 7.63
C LEU A 175 -3.38 0.49 9.01
N SER A 176 -3.07 -0.26 10.07
CA SER A 176 -3.16 0.24 11.45
C SER A 176 -2.09 1.33 11.71
N LEU A 177 -0.86 1.10 11.26
CA LEU A 177 0.24 2.05 11.35
C LEU A 177 -0.07 3.31 10.53
N LEU A 178 -0.53 3.15 9.28
CA LEU A 178 -0.93 4.28 8.43
C LEU A 178 -1.93 5.18 9.15
N ARG A 179 -3.00 4.60 9.72
CA ARG A 179 -4.01 5.35 10.47
C ARG A 179 -3.44 6.02 11.72
N PHE A 180 -2.54 5.34 12.43
CA PHE A 180 -1.90 5.88 13.63
C PHE A 180 -0.98 7.06 13.31
N LEU A 181 -0.19 6.95 12.24
CA LEU A 181 0.73 7.98 11.77
C LEU A 181 0.00 9.19 11.18
N SER A 182 -1.08 8.98 10.42
CA SER A 182 -1.88 10.09 9.84
C SER A 182 -2.43 11.04 10.90
N ARG A 183 -2.52 10.65 12.17
CA ARG A 183 -2.95 11.53 13.27
C ARG A 183 -1.82 12.38 13.85
N ARG A 184 -0.59 12.19 13.39
CA ARG A 184 0.66 12.70 13.98
C ARG A 184 1.62 13.31 12.96
N GLY A 185 1.32 13.21 11.67
CA GLY A 185 2.05 13.84 10.55
C GLY A 185 1.33 13.52 9.26
#